data_AF-X1AXV2-F1
#
_entry.id   AF-X1AXV2-F1
#
_cell.length_a   1.000
_cell.length_b   1.000
_cell.length_c   1.000
_cell.angle_alpha   90.00
_cell.angle_beta   90.00
_cell.angle_gamma   90.00
#
_symmetry.space_group_name_H-M   'P 1'
#
loop_
_entity.id
_entity.type
_entity.pdbx_description
1 polymer ?
#
loop_
_entity_poly.entity_id
_entity_poly.type
_entity_poly.pdbx_seq_one_letter_code
_entity_poly.pdbx_strand_id
1 'polypeptide(L)'
;MSPQYLTLFLYILAWLAIVFINQYTPLNFVSNKSLLFNTFSPWELIFNVYTILIMINWVIYFISGRVLDFLLGIKPVHEEKFLELIEEIKLDIGIKTKVKVGIGKYPILNAMAYGSFLDKRIALIVEDFNEIPIDELKGIVAHELAHTKGRHTLILTFITTGDLLFRLLLGFPATYYDYTFGNPKLPFIFFILINILIYVILFMFVRILEGKADAKAKNTGYGNELVKALYNLESFYAT
;
A
#
# COMPACT_ATOMS: atom_id res chain seq x y z
N MET A 1 15.67 0.54 -1.18
CA MET A 1 15.18 -0.66 -0.47
C MET A 1 13.95 -1.16 -1.21
N SER A 2 13.83 -2.47 -1.46
CA SER A 2 12.56 -2.97 -2.03
C SER A 2 11.43 -2.70 -1.02
N PRO A 3 10.22 -2.31 -1.46
CA PRO A 3 9.05 -2.14 -0.59
C PRO A 3 8.80 -3.34 0.33
N GLN A 4 9.23 -4.54 -0.06
CA GLN A 4 9.06 -5.76 0.73
C GLN A 4 9.88 -5.75 2.03
N TYR A 5 11.10 -5.21 2.02
CA TYR A 5 11.91 -5.06 3.24
C TYR A 5 11.30 -4.04 4.20
N LEU A 6 10.68 -3.00 3.64
CA LEU A 6 9.96 -2.00 4.43
C LEU A 6 8.74 -2.59 5.12
N THR A 7 7.95 -3.36 4.37
CA THR A 7 6.81 -4.09 4.90
C THR A 7 7.24 -5.07 6.00
N LEU A 8 8.31 -5.84 5.78
CA LEU A 8 8.85 -6.76 6.78
C LEU A 8 9.30 -6.02 8.04
N PHE A 9 10.03 -4.90 7.91
CA PHE A 9 10.48 -4.09 9.03
C PHE A 9 9.32 -3.50 9.83
N LEU A 10 8.30 -2.97 9.16
CA LEU A 10 7.09 -2.45 9.81
C LEU A 10 6.31 -3.56 10.53
N TYR A 11 6.24 -4.77 9.95
CA TYR A 11 5.65 -5.93 10.62
C TYR A 11 6.42 -6.35 11.88
N ILE A 12 7.75 -6.29 11.85
CA ILE A 12 8.60 -6.56 13.02
C ILE A 12 8.37 -5.52 14.12
N LEU A 13 8.29 -4.22 13.76
CA LEU A 13 7.99 -3.16 14.73
C LEU A 13 6.59 -3.29 15.33
N ALA A 14 5.58 -3.58 14.50
CA ALA A 14 4.23 -3.85 14.99
C ALA A 14 4.19 -5.05 15.95
N TRP A 15 4.98 -6.09 15.67
CA TRP A 15 5.12 -7.25 16.55
C TRP A 15 5.79 -6.90 17.88
N LEU A 16 6.92 -6.17 17.87
CA LEU A 16 7.59 -5.72 19.09
C LEU A 16 6.66 -4.90 19.97
N ALA A 17 5.82 -4.05 19.36
CA ALA A 17 4.81 -3.29 20.08
C ALA A 17 3.74 -4.19 20.71
N ILE A 18 3.19 -5.17 19.99
CA ILE A 18 2.17 -6.09 20.52
C ILE A 18 2.72 -6.91 21.69
N VAL A 19 3.93 -7.48 21.56
CA VAL A 19 4.58 -8.26 22.61
C VAL A 19 4.85 -7.41 23.84
N PHE A 20 5.39 -6.21 23.64
CA PHE A 20 5.65 -5.27 24.73
C PHE A 20 4.36 -4.93 25.49
N ILE A 21 3.27 -4.65 24.79
CA ILE A 21 2.00 -4.34 25.44
C ILE A 21 1.47 -5.57 26.17
N ASN A 22 1.48 -6.77 25.57
CA ASN A 22 0.97 -7.99 26.20
C ASN A 22 1.78 -8.41 27.44
N GLN A 23 3.08 -8.12 27.46
CA GLN A 23 3.98 -8.52 28.55
C GLN A 23 4.05 -7.47 29.67
N TYR A 24 3.94 -6.18 29.35
CA TYR A 24 4.19 -5.08 30.29
C TYR A 24 2.96 -4.22 30.63
N THR A 25 1.79 -4.50 30.04
CA THR A 25 0.52 -3.88 30.46
C THR A 25 -0.49 -4.93 30.94
N PRO A 26 -1.42 -4.59 31.84
CA PRO A 26 -2.47 -5.50 32.30
C PRO A 26 -3.55 -5.77 31.23
N LEU A 27 -3.29 -5.43 29.96
CA LEU A 27 -4.20 -5.64 28.84
C LEU A 27 -4.03 -7.06 28.31
N ASN A 28 -4.91 -7.96 28.74
CA ASN A 28 -5.00 -9.29 28.14
C ASN A 28 -5.64 -9.18 26.74
N PHE A 29 -4.82 -9.24 25.70
CA PHE A 29 -5.35 -9.33 24.33
C PHE A 29 -6.09 -10.65 24.15
N VAL A 30 -7.41 -10.57 23.96
CA VAL A 30 -8.26 -11.74 23.72
C VAL A 30 -8.09 -12.13 22.25
N SER A 31 -7.09 -12.97 21.95
CA SER A 31 -6.68 -13.20 20.56
C SER A 31 -7.68 -14.03 19.73
N ASN A 32 -8.54 -14.84 20.36
CA ASN A 32 -9.22 -15.94 19.65
C ASN A 32 -10.75 -16.01 19.82
N LYS A 33 -11.41 -15.00 20.41
CA LYS A 33 -12.89 -15.00 20.41
C LYS A 33 -13.38 -14.60 19.00
N SER A 34 -14.18 -15.47 18.38
CA SER A 34 -14.97 -15.16 17.18
C SER A 34 -16.17 -14.29 17.57
N LEU A 35 -16.48 -13.29 16.74
CA LEU A 35 -17.67 -12.43 16.91
C LEU A 35 -18.99 -13.22 16.83
N LEU A 36 -19.08 -14.22 15.96
CA LEU A 36 -20.31 -14.99 15.74
C LEU A 36 -20.62 -15.97 16.88
N PHE A 37 -19.60 -16.51 17.54
CA PHE A 37 -19.75 -17.61 18.49
C PHE A 37 -19.50 -17.21 19.94
N ASN A 38 -19.20 -15.94 20.22
CA ASN A 38 -18.91 -15.47 21.57
C ASN A 38 -19.61 -14.13 21.85
N THR A 39 -20.03 -13.92 23.08
CA THR A 39 -20.47 -12.62 23.57
C THR A 39 -19.26 -11.75 23.91
N PHE A 40 -19.26 -10.49 23.46
CA PHE A 40 -18.22 -9.52 23.75
C PHE A 40 -18.73 -8.46 24.71
N SER A 41 -17.92 -8.13 25.72
CA SER A 41 -17.98 -6.81 26.34
C SER A 41 -17.43 -5.75 25.37
N PRO A 42 -17.91 -4.50 25.39
CA PRO A 42 -17.34 -3.42 24.59
C PRO A 42 -15.81 -3.29 24.74
N TRP A 43 -15.30 -3.51 25.95
CA TRP A 43 -13.86 -3.51 26.23
C TRP A 43 -13.12 -4.68 25.55
N GLU A 44 -13.70 -5.88 25.57
CA GLU A 44 -13.12 -7.05 24.90
C GLU A 44 -13.08 -6.89 23.38
N LEU A 45 -14.07 -6.21 22.79
CA LEU A 45 -14.11 -5.96 21.36
C LEU A 45 -13.05 -4.94 20.93
N ILE A 46 -12.81 -3.90 21.73
CA ILE A 46 -11.78 -2.89 21.46
C ILE A 46 -10.38 -3.49 21.56
N PHE A 47 -10.12 -4.33 22.58
CA PHE A 47 -8.84 -5.00 22.79
C PHE A 47 -8.68 -6.31 22.01
N ASN A 48 -9.61 -6.60 21.10
CA ASN A 48 -9.49 -7.74 20.23
C ASN A 48 -8.43 -7.49 19.14
N VAL A 49 -7.61 -8.50 18.84
CA VAL A 49 -6.50 -8.42 17.87
C VAL A 49 -6.97 -7.98 16.48
N TYR A 50 -8.10 -8.48 15.99
CA TYR A 50 -8.63 -8.09 14.68
C TYR A 50 -8.99 -6.59 14.66
N THR A 51 -9.66 -6.10 15.71
CA THR A 51 -10.02 -4.68 15.82
C THR A 51 -8.77 -3.79 15.83
N ILE A 52 -7.74 -4.18 16.60
CA ILE A 52 -6.47 -3.44 16.67
C ILE A 52 -5.78 -3.42 15.31
N LEU A 53 -5.70 -4.56 14.61
CA LEU A 53 -5.10 -4.63 13.28
C LEU A 53 -5.85 -3.77 12.26
N ILE A 54 -7.19 -3.73 12.33
CA ILE A 54 -8.00 -2.83 11.51
C ILE A 54 -7.66 -1.36 11.83
N MET A 55 -7.62 -0.98 13.11
CA MET A 55 -7.25 0.38 13.51
C MET A 55 -5.85 0.76 13.00
N ILE A 56 -4.86 -0.12 13.18
CA ILE A 56 -3.48 0.08 12.71
C ILE A 56 -3.45 0.22 11.19
N ASN A 57 -4.17 -0.62 10.43
CA ASN A 57 -4.25 -0.53 8.98
C ASN A 57 -4.72 0.86 8.51
N TRP A 58 -5.74 1.41 9.16
CA TRP A 58 -6.23 2.76 8.86
C TRP A 58 -5.25 3.86 9.29
N VAL A 59 -4.63 3.75 10.47
CA VAL A 59 -3.59 4.68 10.93
C VAL A 59 -2.45 4.71 9.93
N ILE A 60 -1.90 3.54 9.56
CA ILE A 60 -0.83 3.39 8.56
C ILE A 60 -1.25 4.04 7.25
N TYR A 61 -2.47 3.77 6.76
CA TYR A 61 -2.97 4.38 5.53
C TYR A 61 -2.89 5.92 5.57
N PHE A 62 -3.35 6.56 6.66
CA PHE A 62 -3.33 8.01 6.79
C PHE A 62 -1.93 8.61 6.95
N ILE A 63 -1.02 7.93 7.64
CA ILE A 63 0.36 8.42 7.87
C ILE A 63 1.34 7.98 6.78
N SER A 64 0.95 7.05 5.90
CA SER A 64 1.81 6.39 4.90
C SER A 64 2.63 7.37 4.08
N GLY A 65 2.05 8.51 3.69
CA GLY A 65 2.74 9.54 2.92
C GLY A 65 4.02 10.04 3.60
N ARG A 66 3.94 10.44 4.87
CA ARG A 66 5.11 10.94 5.62
C ARG A 66 6.10 9.82 5.96
N VAL A 67 5.58 8.64 6.26
CA VAL A 67 6.40 7.47 6.60
C VAL A 67 7.23 7.05 5.39
N LEU A 68 6.64 7.01 4.19
CA LEU A 68 7.34 6.69 2.95
C LEU A 68 8.35 7.77 2.56
N ASP A 69 8.04 9.05 2.72
CA ASP A 69 9.02 10.12 2.47
C ASP A 69 10.29 9.90 3.29
N PHE A 70 10.12 9.63 4.59
CA PHE A 70 11.22 9.45 5.52
C PHE A 70 12.04 8.19 5.17
N LEU A 71 11.37 7.06 4.94
CA LEU A 71 12.02 5.77 4.72
C LEU A 71 12.70 5.68 3.35
N LEU A 72 12.15 6.34 2.34
CA LEU A 72 12.69 6.39 0.98
C LEU A 72 13.51 7.67 0.72
N GLY A 73 13.80 8.47 1.75
CA GLY A 73 14.61 9.69 1.63
C GLY A 73 14.09 10.67 0.55
N ILE A 74 12.78 10.71 0.32
CA ILE A 74 12.17 11.51 -0.74
C ILE A 74 12.24 12.98 -0.34
N LYS A 75 12.79 13.80 -1.23
CA LYS A 75 12.92 15.25 -1.03
C LYS A 75 11.94 16.00 -1.94
N PRO A 76 11.39 17.14 -1.50
CA PRO A 76 10.54 17.95 -2.36
C PRO A 76 11.32 18.47 -3.56
N VAL A 77 10.67 18.51 -4.72
CA VAL A 77 11.25 19.07 -5.95
C VAL A 77 10.92 20.56 -6.04
N HIS A 78 11.91 21.36 -6.44
CA HIS A 78 11.77 22.81 -6.66
C HIS A 78 11.90 23.22 -8.13
N GLU A 79 12.13 22.27 -9.02
CA GLU A 79 12.29 22.54 -10.44
C GLU A 79 10.94 22.81 -11.11
N GLU A 80 10.79 24.03 -11.60
CA GLU A 80 9.52 24.55 -12.13
C GLU A 80 9.01 23.73 -13.33
N LYS A 81 9.87 23.42 -14.30
CA LYS A 81 9.51 22.62 -15.49
C LYS A 81 8.90 21.26 -15.13
N PHE A 82 9.46 20.58 -14.13
CA PHE A 82 8.97 19.28 -13.69
C PHE A 82 7.65 19.40 -12.93
N LEU A 83 7.51 20.44 -12.10
CA LEU A 83 6.28 20.72 -11.38
C LEU A 83 5.14 21.11 -12.34
N GLU A 84 5.43 21.91 -13.37
CA GLU A 84 4.48 22.27 -14.43
C GLU A 84 4.01 21.05 -15.21
N LEU A 85 4.93 20.16 -15.60
CA LEU A 85 4.61 18.91 -16.29
C LEU A 85 3.67 18.03 -15.46
N ILE A 86 3.99 17.81 -14.18
CA ILE A 86 3.13 17.00 -13.30
C ILE A 86 1.78 17.67 -13.10
N GLU A 87 1.74 19.01 -12.99
CA GLU A 87 0.50 19.76 -12.84
C GLU A 87 -0.40 19.60 -14.06
N GLU A 88 0.15 19.67 -15.27
CA GLU A 88 -0.55 19.43 -16.54
C GLU A 88 -1.18 18.01 -16.55
N ILE A 89 -0.36 16.97 -16.36
CA ILE A 89 -0.83 15.58 -16.38
C ILE A 89 -1.86 15.34 -15.27
N LYS A 90 -1.66 15.92 -14.08
CA LYS A 90 -2.58 15.81 -12.95
C LYS A 90 -3.96 16.37 -13.31
N LEU A 91 -4.02 17.50 -14.02
CA LEU A 91 -5.26 18.10 -14.47
C LEU A 91 -5.94 17.23 -15.54
N ASP A 92 -5.20 16.68 -16.49
CA ASP A 92 -5.71 15.78 -17.53
C ASP A 92 -6.31 14.48 -16.96
N ILE A 93 -5.62 13.90 -15.98
CA ILE A 93 -6.11 12.72 -15.23
C ILE A 93 -7.37 13.05 -14.42
N GLY A 94 -7.59 14.34 -14.12
CA GLY A 94 -8.77 14.87 -13.43
C GLY A 94 -8.60 14.95 -11.92
N ILE A 95 -7.38 15.17 -11.42
CA ILE A 95 -7.09 15.41 -10.01
C ILE A 95 -7.02 16.94 -9.78
N LYS A 96 -8.01 17.49 -9.08
CA LYS A 96 -8.08 18.94 -8.78
C LYS A 96 -7.36 19.33 -7.49
N THR A 97 -7.15 18.38 -6.59
CA THR A 97 -6.50 18.61 -5.30
C THR A 97 -4.99 18.68 -5.45
N LYS A 98 -4.31 19.31 -4.51
CA LYS A 98 -2.85 19.32 -4.44
C LYS A 98 -2.29 17.89 -4.38
N VAL A 99 -1.25 17.63 -5.18
CA VAL A 99 -0.40 16.44 -5.11
C VAL A 99 1.00 16.94 -4.78
N LYS A 100 1.64 16.38 -3.75
CA LYS A 100 3.01 16.74 -3.40
C LYS A 100 3.96 15.96 -4.29
N VAL A 101 4.95 16.65 -4.85
CA VAL A 101 5.92 16.08 -5.77
C VAL A 101 7.26 15.96 -5.06
N GLY A 102 7.86 14.79 -5.14
CA GLY A 102 9.18 14.52 -4.58
C GLY A 102 10.10 13.76 -5.54
N ILE A 103 11.37 13.71 -5.18
CA ILE A 103 12.39 12.93 -5.86
C ILE A 103 13.22 12.13 -4.84
N GLY A 104 13.42 10.85 -5.12
CA GLY A 104 14.37 9.99 -4.43
C GLY A 104 15.53 9.67 -5.38
N LYS A 105 16.77 9.91 -4.95
CA LYS A 105 17.96 9.69 -5.79
C LYS A 105 18.42 8.23 -5.69
N TYR A 106 18.17 7.44 -6.74
CA TYR A 106 18.48 6.01 -6.77
C TYR A 106 18.85 5.53 -8.20
N PRO A 107 19.72 4.51 -8.35
CA PRO A 107 20.19 3.95 -9.64
C PRO A 107 19.14 3.07 -10.33
N ILE A 108 17.86 3.45 -10.24
CA ILE A 108 16.75 2.75 -10.87
C ILE A 108 15.79 3.79 -11.43
N LEU A 109 15.13 3.46 -12.54
CA LEU A 109 14.04 4.28 -13.07
C LEU A 109 12.72 3.78 -12.53
N ASN A 110 12.07 4.57 -11.68
CA ASN A 110 10.72 4.29 -11.21
C ASN A 110 9.99 5.59 -10.85
N ALA A 111 8.67 5.56 -10.82
CA ALA A 111 7.88 6.56 -10.12
C ALA A 111 6.86 5.84 -9.23
N MET A 112 6.38 6.55 -8.22
CA MET A 112 5.42 5.98 -7.29
C MET A 112 4.42 7.04 -6.87
N ALA A 113 3.14 6.76 -7.07
CA ALA A 113 2.06 7.46 -6.39
C ALA A 113 1.76 6.79 -5.04
N TYR A 114 1.70 7.59 -3.97
CA TYR A 114 1.51 7.07 -2.62
C TYR A 114 0.79 8.08 -1.71
N GLY A 115 0.49 7.60 -0.50
CA GLY A 115 -0.25 8.35 0.51
C GLY A 115 -1.74 8.07 0.51
N SER A 116 -2.43 8.75 1.41
CA SER A 116 -3.88 8.63 1.58
C SER A 116 -4.63 9.56 0.64
N PHE A 117 -5.95 9.39 0.57
CA PHE A 117 -6.81 10.31 -0.18
C PHE A 117 -6.73 11.78 0.31
N LEU A 118 -6.26 12.02 1.54
CA LEU A 118 -6.04 13.34 2.14
C LEU A 118 -4.60 13.87 1.94
N ASP A 119 -3.63 12.99 1.69
CA ASP A 119 -2.22 13.33 1.53
C ASP A 119 -1.67 12.65 0.27
N LYS A 120 -2.06 13.18 -0.89
CA LYS A 120 -1.67 12.64 -2.20
C LYS A 120 -0.25 13.05 -2.54
N ARG A 121 0.58 12.08 -2.91
CA ARG A 121 1.99 12.28 -3.21
C ARG A 121 2.39 11.49 -4.44
N ILE A 122 3.37 12.01 -5.16
CA ILE A 122 4.07 11.32 -6.22
C ILE A 122 5.57 11.55 -6.05
N ALA A 123 6.36 10.50 -6.20
CA ALA A 123 7.81 10.59 -6.18
C ALA A 123 8.41 9.95 -7.42
N LEU A 124 9.36 10.64 -8.02
CA LEU A 124 10.25 10.06 -9.02
C LEU A 124 11.45 9.44 -8.30
N ILE A 125 11.80 8.23 -8.67
CA ILE A 125 12.94 7.48 -8.15
C ILE A 125 13.89 7.35 -9.32
N VAL A 126 14.94 8.18 -9.35
CA VAL A 126 15.92 8.28 -10.44
C VAL A 126 17.18 8.99 -9.94
N GLU A 127 18.35 8.75 -10.54
CA GLU A 127 19.58 9.51 -10.21
C GLU A 127 19.47 10.97 -10.64
N ASP A 128 19.09 11.19 -11.90
CA ASP A 128 18.79 12.49 -12.49
C ASP A 128 17.54 12.39 -13.37
N PHE A 129 16.59 13.31 -13.18
CA PHE A 129 15.35 13.33 -13.95
C PHE A 129 15.58 13.69 -15.42
N ASN A 130 16.71 14.34 -15.76
CA ASN A 130 17.09 14.68 -17.12
C ASN A 130 17.45 13.47 -17.98
N GLU A 131 17.69 12.31 -17.36
CA GLU A 131 18.05 11.07 -18.06
C GLU A 131 16.84 10.37 -18.67
N ILE A 132 15.62 10.77 -18.29
CA ILE A 132 14.39 10.14 -18.74
C ILE A 132 13.80 10.96 -19.90
N PRO A 133 13.55 10.34 -21.06
CA PRO A 133 12.83 11.00 -22.14
C PRO A 133 11.47 11.53 -21.66
N ILE A 134 11.16 12.78 -22.03
CA ILE A 134 9.95 13.47 -21.55
C ILE A 134 8.66 12.70 -21.85
N ASP A 135 8.60 12.00 -22.99
CA ASP A 135 7.48 11.16 -23.38
C ASP A 135 7.27 10.01 -22.39
N GLU A 136 8.35 9.33 -21.98
CA GLU A 136 8.28 8.19 -21.06
C GLU A 136 7.87 8.66 -19.66
N LEU A 137 8.45 9.77 -19.21
CA LEU A 137 8.10 10.40 -17.95
C LEU A 137 6.62 10.75 -17.88
N LYS A 138 6.06 11.32 -18.97
CA LYS A 138 4.63 11.61 -19.09
C LYS A 138 3.78 10.34 -18.91
N GLY A 139 4.15 9.26 -19.58
CA GLY A 139 3.45 7.97 -19.49
C GLY A 139 3.46 7.40 -18.08
N ILE A 140 4.63 7.34 -17.44
CA ILE A 140 4.81 6.83 -16.08
C ILE A 140 4.01 7.67 -15.08
N VAL A 141 4.16 8.99 -15.13
CA VAL A 141 3.45 9.91 -14.22
C VAL A 141 1.93 9.81 -14.43
N ALA A 142 1.45 9.70 -15.67
CA ALA A 142 0.03 9.56 -15.96
C ALA A 142 -0.54 8.26 -15.36
N HIS A 143 0.18 7.14 -15.48
CA HIS A 143 -0.19 5.86 -14.88
C HIS A 143 -0.26 5.94 -13.34
N GLU A 144 0.78 6.47 -12.70
CA GLU A 144 0.83 6.62 -11.24
C GLU A 144 -0.27 7.57 -10.71
N LEU A 145 -0.51 8.68 -11.40
CA LEU A 145 -1.61 9.59 -11.05
C LEU A 145 -2.98 8.95 -11.30
N ALA A 146 -3.11 8.04 -12.26
CA ALA A 146 -4.35 7.28 -12.45
C ALA A 146 -4.66 6.40 -11.24
N HIS A 147 -3.67 5.77 -10.59
CA HIS A 147 -3.86 5.08 -9.30
C HIS A 147 -4.38 6.03 -8.22
N THR A 148 -3.78 7.22 -8.11
CA THR A 148 -4.20 8.25 -7.15
C THR A 148 -5.64 8.69 -7.41
N LYS A 149 -6.02 8.85 -8.68
CA LYS A 149 -7.38 9.22 -9.09
C LYS A 149 -8.39 8.13 -8.78
N GLY A 150 -8.03 6.87 -9.06
CA GLY A 150 -8.84 5.69 -8.76
C GLY A 150 -8.90 5.33 -7.28
N ARG A 151 -8.10 5.98 -6.44
CA ARG A 151 -7.98 5.70 -4.99
C ARG A 151 -7.63 4.23 -4.72
N HIS A 152 -6.74 3.66 -5.52
CA HIS A 152 -6.42 2.23 -5.46
C HIS A 152 -5.88 1.80 -4.09
N THR A 153 -5.05 2.65 -3.46
CA THR A 153 -4.55 2.42 -2.09
C THR A 153 -5.70 2.33 -1.08
N LEU A 154 -6.73 3.18 -1.19
CA LEU A 154 -7.91 3.14 -0.34
C LEU A 154 -8.73 1.85 -0.56
N ILE A 155 -8.90 1.44 -1.82
CA ILE A 155 -9.60 0.19 -2.17
C ILE A 155 -8.89 -0.99 -1.51
N LEU A 156 -7.56 -1.05 -1.60
CA LEU A 156 -6.76 -2.09 -0.95
C LEU A 156 -6.89 -2.04 0.58
N THR A 157 -6.88 -0.85 1.20
CA THR A 157 -7.14 -0.68 2.64
C THR A 157 -8.50 -1.23 3.06
N PHE A 158 -9.55 -1.06 2.24
CA PHE A 158 -10.86 -1.65 2.47
C PHE A 158 -10.88 -3.17 2.28
N ILE A 159 -10.19 -3.70 1.27
CA ILE A 159 -10.06 -5.15 1.06
C ILE A 159 -9.39 -5.80 2.28
N THR A 160 -8.28 -5.23 2.76
CA THR A 160 -7.58 -5.71 3.98
C THR A 160 -8.49 -5.62 5.21
N THR A 161 -9.28 -4.55 5.32
CA THR A 161 -10.26 -4.42 6.42
C THR A 161 -11.34 -5.50 6.34
N GLY A 162 -11.85 -5.79 5.14
CA GLY A 162 -12.82 -6.84 4.88
C GLY A 162 -12.30 -8.24 5.22
N ASP A 163 -11.05 -8.54 4.87
CA ASP A 163 -10.37 -9.80 5.24
C ASP A 163 -10.29 -9.95 6.77
N LEU A 164 -9.82 -8.92 7.48
CA LEU A 164 -9.73 -8.95 8.94
C LEU A 164 -11.10 -9.09 9.62
N LEU A 165 -12.14 -8.43 9.09
CA LEU A 165 -13.51 -8.60 9.57
C LEU A 165 -14.04 -10.00 9.33
N PHE A 166 -13.79 -10.58 8.15
CA PHE A 166 -14.18 -11.96 7.85
C PHE A 166 -13.52 -12.96 8.80
N ARG A 167 -12.22 -12.78 9.06
CA ARG A 167 -11.48 -13.59 10.04
C ARG A 167 -12.01 -13.42 11.46
N LEU A 168 -12.34 -12.19 11.87
CA LEU A 168 -12.98 -11.91 13.16
C LEU A 168 -14.33 -12.62 13.31
N LEU A 169 -15.16 -12.59 12.26
CA LEU A 169 -16.47 -13.26 12.27
C LEU A 169 -16.31 -14.76 12.47
N LEU A 170 -15.41 -15.41 11.74
CA LEU A 170 -15.20 -16.86 11.81
C LEU A 170 -14.28 -17.32 12.94
N GLY A 171 -13.51 -16.40 13.55
CA GLY A 171 -12.45 -16.74 14.49
C GLY A 171 -11.26 -17.45 13.83
N PHE A 172 -11.02 -17.16 12.55
CA PHE A 172 -9.83 -17.66 11.85
C PHE A 172 -8.62 -16.86 12.29
N PRO A 173 -7.44 -17.49 12.47
CA PRO A 173 -6.23 -16.77 12.84
C PRO A 173 -6.01 -15.51 11.98
N ALA A 174 -5.75 -14.39 12.64
CA ALA A 174 -5.46 -13.11 12.00
C ALA A 174 -4.09 -13.17 11.31
N THR A 175 -3.12 -13.78 11.99
CA THR A 175 -1.71 -13.77 11.59
C THR A 175 -1.02 -15.09 11.91
N TYR A 176 0.18 -15.28 11.37
CA TYR A 176 1.05 -16.40 11.76
C TYR A 176 1.35 -16.41 13.27
N TYR A 177 1.32 -15.25 13.93
CA TYR A 177 1.62 -15.10 15.35
C TYR A 177 0.61 -15.78 16.27
N ASP A 178 -0.63 -15.96 15.82
CA ASP A 178 -1.65 -16.65 16.61
C ASP A 178 -1.24 -18.10 16.90
N TYR A 179 -0.45 -18.72 16.02
CA TYR A 179 0.10 -20.07 16.22
C TYR A 179 1.33 -20.10 17.13
N THR A 180 2.06 -19.00 17.24
CA THR A 180 3.26 -18.91 18.08
C THR A 180 2.92 -18.62 19.54
N PHE A 181 1.94 -17.74 19.78
CA PHE A 181 1.63 -17.22 21.12
C PHE A 181 0.20 -17.53 21.58
N GLY A 182 -0.64 -18.06 20.70
CA GLY A 182 -1.99 -18.48 21.01
C GLY A 182 -2.19 -19.98 20.80
N ASN A 183 -3.44 -20.41 20.95
CA ASN A 183 -3.87 -21.78 20.64
C ASN A 183 -5.04 -21.74 19.64
N PRO A 184 -4.75 -21.52 18.34
CA PRO A 184 -5.77 -21.46 17.32
C PRO A 184 -6.37 -22.85 17.09
N LYS A 185 -7.68 -22.92 16.89
CA LYS A 185 -8.39 -24.19 16.62
C LYS A 185 -8.12 -24.72 15.21
N LEU A 186 -7.85 -23.81 14.26
CA LEU A 186 -7.54 -24.16 12.89
C LEU A 186 -6.10 -24.73 12.83
N PRO A 187 -5.86 -25.88 12.17
CA PRO A 187 -4.49 -26.36 11.98
C PRO A 187 -3.69 -25.47 11.03
N PHE A 188 -2.38 -25.38 11.29
CA PHE A 188 -1.48 -24.47 10.57
C PHE A 188 -1.47 -24.65 9.05
N ILE A 189 -1.52 -25.90 8.58
CA ILE A 189 -1.53 -26.20 7.15
C ILE A 189 -2.77 -25.61 6.44
N PHE A 190 -3.95 -25.68 7.07
CA PHE A 190 -5.17 -25.08 6.50
C PHE A 190 -5.10 -23.56 6.51
N PHE A 191 -4.48 -22.96 7.52
CA PHE A 191 -4.23 -21.52 7.53
C PHE A 191 -3.31 -21.09 6.39
N ILE A 192 -2.23 -21.83 6.10
CA ILE A 192 -1.37 -21.54 4.94
C ILE A 192 -2.20 -21.59 3.65
N LEU A 193 -2.99 -22.65 3.45
CA LEU A 193 -3.80 -22.81 2.24
C LEU A 193 -4.81 -21.68 2.07
N ILE A 194 -5.47 -21.26 3.15
CA ILE A 194 -6.41 -20.11 3.14
C ILE A 194 -5.66 -18.81 2.78
N ASN A 195 -4.48 -18.57 3.34
CA ASN A 195 -3.71 -17.37 3.00
C ASN A 195 -3.20 -17.36 1.56
N ILE A 196 -2.82 -18.52 1.01
CA ILE A 196 -2.48 -18.65 -0.42
C ILE A 196 -3.70 -18.29 -1.28
N LEU A 197 -4.89 -18.80 -0.93
CA LEU A 197 -6.12 -18.48 -1.64
C LEU A 197 -6.43 -16.97 -1.58
N ILE A 198 -6.34 -16.37 -0.40
CA ILE A 198 -6.56 -14.93 -0.20
C ILE A 198 -5.54 -14.11 -1.00
N TYR A 199 -4.28 -14.54 -1.00
CA TYR A 199 -3.23 -13.90 -1.81
C TYR A 199 -3.55 -13.94 -3.29
N VAL A 200 -3.99 -15.08 -3.84
CA VAL A 200 -4.41 -15.20 -5.24
C VAL A 200 -5.57 -14.24 -5.54
N ILE A 201 -6.56 -14.16 -4.64
CA ILE A 201 -7.69 -13.22 -4.78
C ILE A 201 -7.20 -11.77 -4.77
N LEU A 202 -6.34 -11.39 -3.81
CA LEU A 202 -5.78 -10.05 -3.72
C LEU A 202 -4.96 -9.69 -4.96
N PHE A 203 -4.15 -10.64 -5.47
CA PHE A 203 -3.38 -10.47 -6.69
C PHE A 203 -4.28 -10.18 -7.89
N MET A 204 -5.42 -10.88 -8.03
CA MET A 204 -6.41 -10.57 -9.07
C MET A 204 -6.94 -9.14 -8.94
N PHE A 205 -7.27 -8.68 -7.73
CA PHE A 205 -7.69 -7.29 -7.51
C PHE A 205 -6.60 -6.29 -7.91
N VAL A 206 -5.35 -6.53 -7.52
CA VAL A 206 -4.22 -5.67 -7.92
C VAL A 206 -4.13 -5.61 -9.44
N ARG A 207 -4.15 -6.75 -10.15
CA ARG A 207 -4.09 -6.75 -11.62
C ARG A 207 -5.26 -6.02 -12.30
N ILE A 208 -6.45 -6.07 -11.72
CA ILE A 208 -7.60 -5.29 -12.19
C ILE A 208 -7.36 -3.78 -11.99
N LEU A 209 -6.75 -3.39 -10.87
CA LEU A 209 -6.42 -2.00 -10.58
C LEU A 209 -5.31 -1.47 -11.51
N GLU A 210 -4.30 -2.28 -11.83
CA GLU A 210 -3.30 -1.99 -12.86
C GLU A 210 -3.97 -1.70 -14.21
N GLY A 211 -4.80 -2.62 -14.70
CA GLY A 211 -5.50 -2.44 -15.97
C GLY A 211 -6.42 -1.22 -16.00
N LYS A 212 -6.99 -0.82 -14.85
CA LYS A 212 -7.77 0.42 -14.73
C LYS A 212 -6.89 1.67 -14.82
N ALA A 213 -5.67 1.63 -14.26
CA ALA A 213 -4.73 2.74 -14.36
C ALA A 213 -4.23 2.92 -15.79
N ASP A 214 -3.86 1.82 -16.45
CA ASP A 214 -3.46 1.81 -17.87
C ASP A 214 -4.58 2.36 -18.77
N ALA A 215 -5.80 1.86 -18.59
CA ALA A 215 -6.95 2.33 -19.35
C ALA A 215 -7.21 3.83 -19.13
N LYS A 216 -7.03 4.30 -17.89
CA LYS A 216 -7.22 5.72 -17.56
C LYS A 216 -6.15 6.59 -18.21
N ALA A 217 -4.87 6.22 -18.10
CA ALA A 217 -3.76 6.94 -18.74
C ALA A 217 -3.94 7.01 -20.26
N LYS A 218 -4.32 5.88 -20.89
CA LYS A 218 -4.66 5.81 -22.31
C LYS A 218 -5.82 6.75 -22.68
N ASN A 219 -6.92 6.71 -21.93
CA ASN A 219 -8.11 7.52 -22.21
C ASN A 219 -7.88 9.03 -22.02
N THR A 220 -6.81 9.42 -21.31
CA THR A 220 -6.39 10.81 -21.13
C THR A 220 -5.31 11.25 -22.11
N GLY A 221 -4.95 10.42 -23.09
CA GLY A 221 -4.03 10.78 -24.17
C GLY A 221 -2.59 10.29 -23.99
N TYR A 222 -2.24 9.66 -22.87
CA TYR A 222 -0.87 9.24 -22.53
C TYR A 222 -0.58 7.77 -22.90
N GLY A 223 -1.35 7.20 -23.83
CA GLY A 223 -1.27 5.77 -24.15
C GLY A 223 0.03 5.38 -24.86
N ASN A 224 0.51 6.21 -25.80
CA ASN A 224 1.72 5.91 -26.56
C ASN A 224 2.97 6.10 -25.69
N GLU A 225 2.96 7.15 -24.90
CA GLU A 225 3.94 7.51 -23.87
C GLU A 225 4.14 6.37 -22.87
N LEU A 226 3.03 5.82 -22.36
CA LEU A 226 3.06 4.69 -21.44
C LEU A 226 3.62 3.42 -22.09
N VAL A 227 3.26 3.13 -23.34
CA VAL A 227 3.81 1.97 -24.05
C VAL A 227 5.32 2.09 -24.25
N LYS A 228 5.81 3.27 -24.66
CA LYS A 228 7.26 3.53 -24.78
C LYS A 228 7.97 3.33 -23.45
N ALA A 229 7.41 3.87 -22.36
CA ALA A 229 7.98 3.73 -21.03
C ALA A 229 8.06 2.26 -20.58
N LEU A 230 6.98 1.49 -20.75
CA LEU A 230 6.95 0.08 -20.37
C LEU A 230 7.97 -0.76 -21.15
N TYR A 231 8.09 -0.52 -22.47
CA TYR A 231 9.06 -1.21 -23.31
C TYR A 231 10.51 -0.94 -22.87
N ASN A 232 10.83 0.31 -22.55
CA ASN A 232 12.17 0.68 -22.12
C ASN A 232 12.48 0.21 -20.70
N LEU A 233 11.51 0.25 -19.78
CA LEU A 233 11.65 -0.31 -18.44
C LEU A 233 11.92 -1.83 -18.50
N GLU A 234 11.19 -2.57 -19.32
CA GLU A 234 11.43 -4.01 -19.51
C GLU A 234 12.84 -4.28 -20.03
N SER A 235 13.33 -3.46 -20.97
CA SER A 235 14.70 -3.58 -21.47
C SER A 235 15.77 -3.26 -20.41
N PHE A 236 15.54 -2.27 -19.55
CA PHE A 236 16.46 -1.87 -18.48
C PHE A 236 16.62 -2.96 -17.41
N TYR A 237 15.55 -3.70 -17.10
CA TYR A 237 15.60 -4.80 -16.13
C TYR A 237 16.07 -6.14 -16.74
N ALA A 238 16.18 -6.23 -18.07
CA ALA A 238 16.65 -7.43 -18.77
C ALA A 238 18.19 -7.48 -18.94
N THR A 239 18.88 -6.35 -18.74
CA THR A 239 20.35 -6.21 -18.79
C THR A 239 20.99 -6.31 -17.40
#